data_AF-A0A661EN47-F1
#
_entry.id   AF-A0A661EN47-F1
#
_cell.length_a   1.000
_cell.length_b   1.000
_cell.length_c   1.000
_cell.angle_alpha   90.00
_cell.angle_beta   90.00
_cell.angle_gamma   90.00
#
_symmetry.space_group_name_H-M   'P 1'
#
loop_
_entity.id
_entity.type
_entity.pdbx_description
1 polymer ?
#
loop_
_entity_poly.entity_id
_entity_poly.type
_entity_poly.pdbx_seq_one_letter_code
_entity_poly.pdbx_strand_id
1 'polypeptide(L)'
;MNFFITLKVWKKLALIAAVLALPLIGMSYLVIADKTAALNFVKKEQTGVEYLGPLQRLLHSVALHRGLTNTALYGKEINRSQLSTTQAEISKQIEAVDGVDEQYGKTLQSSDQW
;
A
#
# COMPACT_ATOMS: atom_id res chain seq x y z
N MET A 1 19.62 -50.32 20.04
CA MET A 1 18.93 -49.79 21.24
C MET A 1 17.42 -49.72 20.93
N ASN A 2 16.66 -50.75 21.33
CA ASN A 2 15.27 -50.96 20.90
C ASN A 2 14.26 -50.20 21.77
N PHE A 3 14.29 -48.86 21.71
CA PHE A 3 13.36 -48.00 22.46
C PHE A 3 11.90 -48.15 21.99
N PHE A 4 11.69 -48.57 20.74
CA PHE A 4 10.38 -48.80 20.17
C PHE A 4 9.67 -50.07 20.67
N ILE A 5 10.38 -51.03 21.29
CA ILE A 5 9.77 -52.32 21.67
C ILE A 5 9.09 -52.24 23.05
N THR A 6 9.56 -51.40 23.97
CA THR A 6 9.05 -51.28 25.35
C THR A 6 7.84 -50.35 25.51
N LEU A 7 7.41 -49.66 24.45
CA LEU A 7 6.27 -48.75 24.49
C LEU A 7 4.93 -49.49 24.41
N LYS A 8 3.97 -49.12 25.29
CA LYS A 8 2.57 -49.59 25.20
C LYS A 8 1.99 -49.26 23.82
N VAL A 9 1.15 -50.14 23.27
CA VAL A 9 0.56 -50.02 21.92
C VAL A 9 -0.05 -48.64 21.64
N TRP A 10 -0.76 -48.06 22.61
CA TRP A 10 -1.32 -46.72 22.52
C TRP A 10 -0.27 -45.62 22.25
N LYS A 11 0.91 -45.72 22.88
CA LYS A 11 1.99 -44.74 22.68
C LYS A 11 2.58 -44.83 21.27
N LYS A 12 2.65 -46.03 20.68
CA LYS A 12 3.10 -46.23 19.29
C LYS A 12 2.11 -45.60 18.31
N LEU A 13 0.83 -45.82 18.54
CA LEU A 13 -0.25 -45.25 17.71
C LEU A 13 -0.27 -43.71 17.80
N ALA A 14 -0.09 -43.16 19.00
CA ALA A 14 0.04 -41.70 19.20
C ALA A 14 1.26 -41.12 18.47
N LEU A 15 2.39 -41.84 18.44
CA LEU A 15 3.61 -41.38 17.76
C LEU A 15 3.42 -41.35 16.24
N ILE A 16 2.78 -42.39 15.68
CA ILE A 16 2.42 -42.42 14.25
C ILE A 16 1.46 -41.26 13.91
N ALA A 17 0.43 -41.05 14.73
CA ALA A 17 -0.51 -39.94 14.54
C ALA A 17 0.20 -38.57 14.62
N ALA A 18 1.14 -38.39 15.56
CA ALA A 18 1.91 -37.17 15.67
C ALA A 18 2.80 -36.92 14.45
N VAL A 19 3.47 -37.96 13.93
CA VAL A 19 4.28 -37.86 12.71
C VAL A 19 3.41 -37.52 11.50
N LEU A 20 2.22 -38.10 11.39
CA LEU A 20 1.26 -37.78 10.33
C LEU A 20 0.65 -36.37 10.48
N ALA A 21 0.56 -35.84 11.70
CA ALA A 21 0.06 -34.50 11.95
C ALA A 21 1.08 -33.39 11.58
N LEU A 22 2.38 -33.68 11.63
CA LEU A 22 3.44 -32.71 11.29
C LEU A 22 3.25 -32.04 9.91
N PRO A 23 3.05 -32.77 8.79
CA PRO A 23 2.86 -32.12 7.49
C PRO A 23 1.58 -31.29 7.45
N LEU A 24 0.52 -31.69 8.15
CA LEU A 24 -0.73 -30.92 8.20
C LEU A 24 -0.55 -29.58 8.94
N ILE A 25 0.17 -29.60 10.05
CA ILE A 25 0.52 -28.40 10.81
C ILE A 25 1.40 -27.48 9.96
N GLY A 26 2.41 -28.04 9.28
CA GLY A 26 3.29 -27.30 8.38
C GLY A 26 2.54 -26.64 7.23
N MET A 27 1.66 -27.37 6.55
CA MET A 27 0.80 -26.80 5.50
C MET A 27 -0.11 -25.71 6.03
N SER A 28 -0.75 -25.93 7.18
CA SER A 28 -1.62 -24.94 7.81
C SER A 28 -0.86 -23.65 8.11
N TYR A 29 0.36 -23.76 8.64
CA TYR A 29 1.23 -22.62 8.90
C TYR A 29 1.56 -21.84 7.62
N LEU A 30 1.94 -22.52 6.53
CA LEU A 30 2.24 -21.87 5.25
C LEU A 30 1.04 -21.11 4.71
N VAL A 31 -0.16 -21.70 4.76
CA VAL A 31 -1.40 -21.04 4.33
C VAL A 31 -1.71 -19.81 5.17
N ILE A 32 -1.51 -19.87 6.49
CA ILE A 32 -1.71 -18.72 7.38
C ILE A 32 -0.69 -17.62 7.08
N ALA A 33 0.58 -17.98 6.88
CA ALA A 33 1.64 -17.03 6.56
C ALA A 33 1.35 -16.29 5.24
N ASP A 34 0.97 -17.03 4.20
CA ASP A 34 0.62 -16.47 2.88
C ASP A 34 -0.60 -15.52 2.96
N LYS A 35 -1.68 -15.96 3.62
CA LYS A 35 -2.85 -15.10 3.85
C LYS A 35 -2.51 -13.84 4.64
N THR A 36 -1.62 -13.96 5.63
CA THR A 36 -1.20 -12.80 6.43
C THR A 36 -0.40 -11.81 5.59
N ALA A 37 0.49 -12.29 4.71
CA ALA A 37 1.20 -11.44 3.78
C ALA A 37 0.25 -10.71 2.82
N ALA A 38 -0.73 -11.43 2.25
CA ALA A 38 -1.75 -10.84 1.39
C ALA A 38 -2.59 -9.77 2.13
N LEU A 39 -2.99 -10.04 3.38
CA LEU A 39 -3.72 -9.06 4.19
C LEU A 39 -2.89 -7.80 4.46
N ASN A 40 -1.60 -7.94 4.73
CA ASN A 40 -0.71 -6.80 4.93
C ASN A 40 -0.54 -5.99 3.64
N PHE A 41 -0.49 -6.65 2.48
CA PHE A 41 -0.46 -5.99 1.18
C PHE A 41 -1.75 -5.19 0.92
N VAL A 42 -2.93 -5.81 1.11
CA VAL A 42 -4.23 -5.14 0.90
C VAL A 42 -4.39 -3.92 1.82
N LYS A 43 -3.92 -4.00 3.07
CA LYS A 43 -3.90 -2.83 3.97
C LYS A 43 -3.05 -1.70 3.42
N LYS A 44 -1.86 -2.01 2.85
CA LYS A 44 -1.04 -1.00 2.19
C LYS A 44 -1.72 -0.43 0.95
N GLU A 45 -2.46 -1.23 0.18
CA GLU A 45 -3.24 -0.73 -0.96
C GLU A 45 -4.33 0.24 -0.52
N GLN A 46 -5.04 -0.03 0.58
CA GLN A 46 -6.01 0.92 1.14
C GLN A 46 -5.36 2.26 1.47
N THR A 47 -4.22 2.24 2.16
CA THR A 47 -3.44 3.45 2.44
C THR A 47 -2.92 4.12 1.16
N GLY A 48 -2.52 3.34 0.16
CA GLY A 48 -2.09 3.86 -1.14
C GLY A 48 -3.20 4.59 -1.89
N VAL A 49 -4.44 4.12 -1.78
CA VAL A 49 -5.62 4.81 -2.36
C VAL A 49 -5.85 6.15 -1.67
N GLU A 50 -5.71 6.24 -0.34
CA GLU A 50 -5.79 7.50 0.40
C GLU A 50 -4.69 8.49 -0.02
N TYR A 51 -3.48 7.99 -0.25
CA TYR A 51 -2.35 8.78 -0.74
C TYR A 51 -2.55 9.30 -2.17
N LEU A 52 -3.12 8.48 -3.06
CA LEU A 52 -3.32 8.82 -4.47
C LEU A 52 -4.37 9.92 -4.69
N GLY A 53 -5.35 10.06 -3.80
CA GLY A 53 -6.43 11.06 -3.93
C GLY A 53 -5.91 12.50 -4.05
N PRO A 54 -5.14 13.01 -3.07
CA PRO A 54 -4.48 14.32 -3.15
C PRO A 54 -3.52 14.44 -4.34
N LEU A 55 -2.73 13.40 -4.61
CA LEU A 55 -1.75 13.42 -5.71
C LEU A 55 -2.42 13.56 -7.08
N GLN A 56 -3.55 12.89 -7.30
CA GLN A 56 -4.34 13.02 -8.52
C GLN A 56 -4.91 14.44 -8.69
N ARG A 57 -5.38 15.06 -7.59
CA ARG A 57 -5.86 16.45 -7.64
C ARG A 57 -4.74 17.42 -7.96
N LEU A 58 -3.56 17.24 -7.37
CA LEU A 58 -2.38 18.03 -7.70
C LEU A 58 -2.02 17.92 -9.18
N LEU A 59 -1.96 16.68 -9.71
CA LEU A 59 -1.66 16.43 -11.11
C LEU A 59 -2.67 17.10 -12.06
N HIS A 60 -3.96 17.06 -11.70
CA HIS A 60 -5.00 17.76 -12.45
C HIS A 60 -4.81 19.28 -12.43
N SER A 61 -4.56 19.88 -11.26
CA SER A 61 -4.32 21.33 -11.13
C SER A 61 -3.09 21.79 -11.92
N VAL A 62 -2.00 21.01 -11.91
CA VAL A 62 -0.79 21.28 -12.71
C VAL A 62 -1.09 21.18 -14.21
N ALA A 63 -1.82 20.16 -14.65
CA ALA A 63 -2.21 20.01 -16.04
C ALA A 63 -3.10 21.17 -16.51
N LEU A 64 -4.04 21.60 -15.68
CA LEU A 64 -4.92 22.74 -15.95
C LEU A 64 -4.14 24.05 -16.03
N HIS A 65 -3.23 24.30 -15.08
CA HIS A 65 -2.34 25.46 -15.13
C HIS A 65 -1.53 25.47 -16.42
N ARG A 66 -0.91 24.34 -16.81
CA ARG A 66 -0.17 24.22 -18.07
C ARG A 66 -1.04 24.51 -19.29
N GLY A 67 -2.28 24.04 -19.30
CA GLY A 67 -3.25 24.30 -20.38
C GLY A 67 -3.63 25.78 -20.49
N LEU A 68 -3.85 26.44 -19.35
CA LEU A 68 -4.10 27.88 -19.29
C LEU A 68 -2.88 28.66 -19.75
N THR A 69 -1.68 28.38 -19.25
CA THR A 69 -0.46 29.07 -19.68
C THR A 69 -0.23 28.92 -21.19
N ASN A 70 -0.42 27.71 -21.73
CA ASN A 70 -0.29 27.46 -23.16
C ASN A 70 -1.28 28.31 -23.97
N THR A 71 -2.53 28.38 -23.53
CA THR A 71 -3.57 29.22 -24.17
C THR A 71 -3.21 30.71 -24.12
N ALA A 72 -2.49 31.16 -23.08
CA ALA A 72 -2.06 32.54 -22.91
C ALA A 72 -1.05 32.93 -23.99
N LEU A 73 -0.12 32.02 -24.26
CA LEU A 73 0.97 32.21 -25.22
C LEU A 73 0.45 32.29 -26.67
N TYR A 74 -0.67 31.63 -26.97
CA TYR A 74 -1.31 31.69 -28.29
C TYR A 74 -2.28 32.89 -28.45
N GLY A 75 -2.24 33.87 -27.54
CA GLY A 75 -2.89 35.16 -27.73
C GLY A 75 -4.41 35.18 -27.54
N LYS A 76 -5.00 34.14 -26.94
CA LYS A 76 -6.40 34.22 -26.47
C LYS A 76 -6.45 35.04 -25.18
N GLU A 77 -7.48 35.87 -25.04
CA GLU A 77 -7.81 36.58 -23.79
C GLU A 77 -7.86 35.57 -22.64
N ILE A 78 -6.86 35.62 -21.77
CA ILE A 78 -6.85 34.84 -20.54
C ILE A 78 -7.17 35.73 -19.38
N ASN A 79 -8.13 35.26 -18.59
CA ASN A 79 -8.41 35.85 -17.31
C ASN A 79 -7.21 35.58 -16.37
N ARG A 80 -6.34 36.57 -16.19
CA ARG A 80 -5.19 36.49 -15.27
C ARG A 80 -5.59 36.06 -13.86
N SER A 81 -6.84 36.33 -13.45
CA SER A 81 -7.36 35.82 -12.17
C SER A 81 -7.47 34.30 -12.15
N GLN A 82 -7.85 33.64 -13.26
CA GLN A 82 -7.92 32.18 -13.33
C GLN A 82 -6.54 31.53 -13.16
N LEU A 83 -5.49 32.09 -13.79
CA LEU A 83 -4.12 31.61 -13.59
C LEU A 83 -3.68 31.72 -12.14
N SER A 84 -3.93 32.88 -11.50
CA SER A 84 -3.60 33.08 -10.09
C SER A 84 -4.38 32.14 -9.17
N THR A 85 -5.66 31.88 -9.46
CA THR A 85 -6.50 30.94 -8.70
C THR A 85 -5.97 29.51 -8.84
N THR A 86 -5.61 29.07 -10.05
CA THR A 86 -5.05 27.73 -10.25
C THR A 86 -3.70 27.58 -9.56
N GLN A 87 -2.86 28.61 -9.55
CA GLN A 87 -1.59 28.60 -8.82
C GLN A 87 -1.82 28.40 -7.31
N ALA A 88 -2.78 29.13 -6.72
CA ALA A 88 -3.14 28.95 -5.32
C ALA A 88 -3.70 27.55 -5.03
N GLU A 89 -4.49 26.99 -5.94
CA GLU A 89 -5.01 25.62 -5.81
C GLU A 89 -3.88 24.58 -5.88
N ILE A 90 -2.86 24.78 -6.72
CA ILE A 90 -1.67 23.91 -6.74
C ILE A 90 -0.98 23.94 -5.38
N SER A 91 -0.69 25.12 -4.81
CA SER A 91 -0.06 25.23 -3.49
C SER A 91 -0.86 24.50 -2.41
N LYS A 92 -2.18 24.67 -2.40
CA LYS A 92 -3.06 23.96 -1.48
C LYS A 92 -3.04 22.44 -1.66
N GLN A 93 -2.99 21.95 -2.91
CA GLN A 93 -2.91 20.51 -3.17
C GLN A 93 -1.53 19.94 -2.81
N ILE A 94 -0.44 20.72 -2.91
CA ILE A 94 0.88 20.32 -2.40
C ILE A 94 0.82 20.11 -0.89
N GLU A 95 0.28 21.07 -0.13
CA GLU A 95 0.11 20.93 1.32
C GLU A 95 -0.74 19.71 1.70
N ALA A 96 -1.76 19.40 0.88
CA ALA A 96 -2.58 18.21 1.08
C ALA A 96 -1.82 16.90 0.80
N VAL A 97 -0.87 16.90 -0.16
CA VAL A 97 0.02 15.76 -0.41
C VAL A 97 1.05 15.64 0.71
N ASP A 98 1.64 16.76 1.16
CA ASP A 98 2.55 16.79 2.31
C ASP A 98 1.91 16.16 3.56
N GLY A 99 0.64 16.51 3.82
CA GLY A 99 -0.10 15.96 4.95
C GLY A 99 -0.32 14.44 4.88
N VAL A 100 -0.54 13.87 3.69
CA VAL A 100 -0.65 12.41 3.53
C VAL A 100 0.71 11.72 3.45
N ASP A 101 1.77 12.39 2.99
CA ASP A 101 3.13 11.85 3.02
C ASP A 101 3.70 11.79 4.44
N GLU A 102 3.42 12.79 5.28
CA GLU A 102 3.79 12.73 6.69
C GLU A 102 3.12 11.53 7.40
N GLN A 103 1.86 11.26 7.08
CA GLN A 103 1.09 10.17 7.69
C GLN A 103 1.47 8.79 7.14
N TYR A 104 1.67 8.67 5.83
CA TYR A 104 1.75 7.37 5.16
C TYR A 104 3.00 7.14 4.34
N GLY A 105 3.77 8.18 4.02
CA GLY A 105 4.92 8.12 3.12
C GLY A 105 6.02 7.16 3.59
N LYS A 106 6.28 7.09 4.90
CA LYS A 106 7.21 6.10 5.48
C LYS A 106 6.71 4.66 5.35
N THR A 107 5.40 4.46 5.48
CA THR A 107 4.77 3.12 5.36
C THR A 107 4.76 2.64 3.92
N LEU A 108 4.60 3.57 2.98
CA LEU A 108 4.59 3.31 1.53
C LEU A 108 5.97 3.39 0.89
N GLN A 109 6.99 3.85 1.61
CA GLN A 109 8.34 4.11 1.10
C GLN A 109 8.36 5.14 -0.05
N SER A 110 7.47 6.14 0.00
CA SER A 110 7.36 7.21 -1.01
C SER A 110 8.04 8.52 -0.63
N SER A 111 8.29 8.77 0.67
CA SER A 111 8.74 10.08 1.17
C SER A 111 10.07 10.55 0.56
N ASP A 112 10.96 9.65 0.14
CA ASP A 112 12.23 10.05 -0.49
C ASP A 112 12.04 10.56 -1.94
N GLN A 113 10.90 10.25 -2.57
CA GLN A 113 10.58 10.64 -3.95
C GLN A 113 9.60 11.82 -4.03
N TRP A 114 8.98 12.18 -2.92
CA TRP A 114 8.10 13.35 -2.79
C TRP A 114 8.93 14.61 -2.48
#